data_AF-A0A349H3K2-F1
#
_entry.id   AF-A0A349H3K2-F1
#
_cell.length_a   1.000
_cell.length_b   1.000
_cell.length_c   1.000
_cell.angle_alpha   90.00
_cell.angle_beta   90.00
_cell.angle_gamma   90.00
#
_symmetry.space_group_name_H-M   'P 1'
#
loop_
_entity.id
_entity.type
_entity.pdbx_description
1 polymer ?
#
loop_
_entity_poly.entity_id
_entity_poly.type
_entity_poly.pdbx_seq_one_letter_code
_entity_poly.pdbx_strand_id
1 'polypeptide(L)'
;MALVGTAWAGVDSTNQTAAQLRLDVELVDGSRIIGVPDIASMPVQTAYAKMDIPLAQISTIAIQPGQTNVTVRLANGDSLTGTLVRPDLPIDTIMGPLQVPVSIITKISISNRGNKPLSMGDGPIAFCGFNWVGWRTGFEVRGDKVVTLPRAADGFNYGHGGNGRGGMLYTNIGNPDWKDYRAEFTFCIQPADPAFNRYGIGPSDRAGYIRFHVTDARQSWNQKGLSSYSLFIGQKGSWGLGRGVNGRTPNAVGYTDWVADGKESLASGEGFVPDPVKGNRYIIEIKGQRIRIYVDGDLLADVEDPEMHREYDGVHLGYGGIGIEWLWENMGWISDFSVNGI
;
A
#
# COMPACT_ATOMS: atom_id res chain seq x y z
N MET A 1 35.41 35.33 -41.64
CA MET A 1 34.14 35.20 -40.90
C MET A 1 33.57 33.82 -41.24
N ALA A 2 33.68 32.86 -40.31
CA ALA A 2 32.55 32.29 -39.54
C ALA A 2 31.64 31.42 -40.43
N LEU A 3 31.29 30.16 -40.13
CA LEU A 3 31.36 29.35 -38.91
C LEU A 3 31.36 27.87 -39.35
N VAL A 4 32.13 27.03 -38.67
CA VAL A 4 32.04 25.56 -38.77
C VAL A 4 30.77 25.11 -38.04
N GLY A 5 29.95 24.27 -38.68
CA GLY A 5 28.76 23.68 -38.08
C GLY A 5 28.66 22.21 -38.47
N THR A 6 29.42 21.37 -37.78
CA THR A 6 29.35 19.91 -37.85
C THR A 6 28.00 19.46 -37.31
N ALA A 7 27.15 18.90 -38.18
CA ALA A 7 25.92 18.25 -37.75
C ALA A 7 26.28 16.92 -37.06
N TRP A 8 26.20 16.92 -35.73
CA TRP A 8 26.16 15.68 -34.96
C TRP A 8 24.78 15.07 -35.12
N ALA A 9 24.69 14.01 -35.92
CA ALA A 9 23.61 13.05 -35.82
C ALA A 9 23.74 12.35 -34.46
N GLY A 10 23.08 12.90 -33.44
CA GLY A 10 22.86 12.22 -32.18
C GLY A 10 21.96 11.02 -32.46
N VAL A 11 22.54 9.82 -32.41
CA VAL A 11 21.78 8.59 -32.22
C VAL A 11 21.13 8.73 -30.84
N ASP A 12 19.87 9.14 -30.81
CA ASP A 12 19.02 8.99 -29.62
C ASP A 12 18.92 7.49 -29.36
N SER A 13 19.83 7.05 -28.50
CA SER A 13 19.85 5.73 -27.93
C SER A 13 18.65 5.69 -27.00
N THR A 14 17.58 5.03 -27.44
CA THR A 14 16.46 4.61 -26.60
C THR A 14 16.99 3.68 -25.50
N ASN A 15 17.58 4.26 -24.45
CA ASN A 15 17.90 3.55 -23.22
C ASN A 15 16.64 3.53 -22.35
N GLN A 16 15.71 2.68 -22.77
CA GLN A 16 14.66 2.18 -21.91
C GLN A 16 15.32 1.18 -20.95
N THR A 17 15.66 1.62 -19.73
CA THR A 17 16.36 0.80 -18.74
C THR A 17 15.48 -0.39 -18.36
N ALA A 18 15.91 -1.60 -18.74
CA ALA A 18 15.21 -2.85 -18.43
C ALA A 18 15.11 -3.06 -16.91
N ALA A 19 14.00 -3.67 -16.48
CA ALA A 19 13.73 -4.01 -15.09
C ALA A 19 14.85 -4.89 -14.48
N GLN A 20 15.61 -4.36 -13.53
CA GLN A 20 16.75 -5.06 -12.91
C GLN A 20 16.33 -5.77 -11.62
N LEU A 21 16.35 -7.09 -11.56
CA LEU A 21 15.99 -7.84 -10.33
C LEU A 21 16.87 -7.49 -9.12
N ARG A 22 16.34 -7.60 -7.90
CA ARG A 22 17.06 -7.42 -6.62
C ARG A 22 16.64 -8.51 -5.64
N LEU A 23 17.63 -9.07 -4.95
CA LEU A 23 17.47 -10.08 -3.92
C LEU A 23 17.56 -9.47 -2.53
N ASP A 24 16.69 -9.92 -1.62
CA ASP A 24 16.84 -9.81 -0.17
C ASP A 24 17.05 -11.24 0.37
N VAL A 25 18.26 -11.48 0.89
CA VAL A 25 18.72 -12.80 1.33
C VAL A 25 18.88 -12.78 2.84
N GLU A 26 18.11 -13.61 3.52
CA GLU A 26 18.18 -13.84 4.96
C GLU A 26 19.09 -15.03 5.25
N LEU A 27 20.01 -14.86 6.20
CA LEU A 27 20.98 -15.89 6.57
C LEU A 27 20.55 -16.62 7.85
N VAL A 28 21.20 -17.76 8.13
CA VAL A 28 20.95 -18.60 9.32
C VAL A 28 21.21 -17.88 10.65
N ASP A 29 22.06 -16.86 10.66
CA ASP A 29 22.36 -16.04 11.83
C ASP A 29 21.40 -14.84 12.00
N GLY A 30 20.42 -14.70 11.10
CA GLY A 30 19.45 -13.60 11.08
C GLY A 30 19.94 -12.34 10.36
N SER A 31 21.17 -12.29 9.88
CA SER A 31 21.68 -11.18 9.07
C SER A 31 21.05 -11.17 7.66
N ARG A 32 21.16 -10.03 6.97
CA ARG A 32 20.56 -9.81 5.65
C ARG A 32 21.53 -9.25 4.63
N ILE A 33 21.50 -9.81 3.43
CA ILE A 33 22.28 -9.36 2.28
C ILE A 33 21.30 -8.90 1.20
N ILE A 34 21.51 -7.68 0.69
CA ILE A 34 20.66 -7.12 -0.34
C ILE A 34 21.49 -6.69 -1.55
N GLY A 35 21.15 -7.16 -2.74
CA GLY A 35 21.89 -6.83 -3.96
C GLY A 35 21.22 -7.33 -5.24
N VAL A 36 21.89 -7.11 -6.37
CA VAL A 36 21.40 -7.53 -7.70
C VAL A 36 21.95 -8.91 -8.00
N PRO A 37 21.13 -9.89 -8.44
CA PRO A 37 21.65 -11.18 -8.84
C PRO A 37 22.39 -11.06 -10.17
N ASP A 38 23.56 -11.69 -10.27
CA ASP A 38 24.28 -11.88 -11.55
C ASP A 38 23.84 -13.17 -12.27
N ILE A 39 22.56 -13.53 -12.12
CA ILE A 39 21.95 -14.71 -12.74
C ILE A 39 20.53 -14.37 -13.20
N ALA A 40 20.09 -14.96 -14.31
CA ALA A 40 18.74 -14.76 -14.85
C ALA A 40 17.71 -15.79 -14.36
N SER A 41 18.17 -16.97 -13.93
CA SER A 41 17.32 -18.08 -13.49
C SER A 41 17.95 -18.84 -12.31
N MET A 42 17.09 -19.50 -11.54
CA MET A 42 17.47 -20.39 -10.45
C MET A 42 17.28 -21.85 -10.89
N PRO A 43 18.36 -22.64 -10.99
CA PRO A 43 18.25 -24.06 -11.30
C PRO A 43 17.76 -24.85 -10.09
N VAL A 44 16.60 -25.50 -10.23
CA VAL A 44 15.95 -26.30 -9.19
C VAL A 44 15.82 -27.74 -9.67
N GLN A 45 16.32 -28.69 -8.89
CA GLN A 45 16.11 -30.11 -9.12
C GLN A 45 14.87 -30.56 -8.33
N THR A 46 13.80 -30.89 -9.05
CA THR A 46 12.61 -31.52 -8.46
C THR A 46 12.73 -33.05 -8.51
N ALA A 47 11.75 -33.76 -7.94
CA ALA A 47 11.67 -35.22 -8.05
C ALA A 47 11.49 -35.72 -9.50
N TYR A 48 10.99 -34.87 -10.41
CA TYR A 48 10.60 -35.26 -11.76
C TYR A 48 11.56 -34.74 -12.83
N ALA A 49 12.11 -33.54 -12.64
CA ALA A 49 12.98 -32.88 -13.60
C ALA A 49 13.86 -31.80 -12.96
N LYS A 50 14.96 -31.50 -13.64
CA LYS A 50 15.72 -30.27 -13.44
C LYS A 50 15.03 -29.14 -14.21
N MET A 51 14.79 -28.01 -13.54
CA MET A 51 14.11 -26.85 -14.11
C MET A 51 14.95 -25.60 -13.86
N ASP A 52 15.14 -24.80 -14.91
CA ASP A 52 15.71 -23.46 -14.76
C ASP A 52 14.56 -22.46 -14.65
N ILE A 53 14.25 -22.06 -13.41
CA ILE A 53 13.12 -21.16 -13.14
C ILE A 53 13.62 -19.72 -13.27
N PRO A 54 13.08 -18.89 -14.18
CA PRO A 54 13.49 -17.50 -14.30
C PRO A 54 13.29 -16.75 -12.99
N LEU A 55 14.30 -16.00 -12.52
CA LEU A 55 14.22 -15.28 -11.25
C LEU A 55 13.02 -14.31 -11.23
N ALA A 56 12.70 -13.69 -12.37
CA ALA A 56 11.54 -12.81 -12.52
C ALA A 56 10.19 -13.49 -12.23
N GLN A 57 10.12 -14.82 -12.26
CA GLN A 57 8.90 -15.59 -11.99
C GLN A 57 8.86 -16.13 -10.56
N ILE A 58 9.90 -15.95 -9.76
CA ILE A 58 9.97 -16.44 -8.39
C ILE A 58 9.65 -15.27 -7.44
N SER A 59 8.79 -15.50 -6.46
CA SER A 59 8.53 -14.54 -5.39
C SER A 59 9.46 -14.79 -4.20
N THR A 60 9.52 -16.03 -3.72
CA THR A 60 10.36 -16.42 -2.58
C THR A 60 10.93 -17.83 -2.74
N ILE A 61 12.10 -18.04 -2.17
CA ILE A 61 12.70 -19.36 -1.98
C ILE A 61 12.93 -19.51 -0.48
N ALA A 62 12.27 -20.49 0.14
CA ALA A 62 12.47 -20.82 1.54
C ALA A 62 13.35 -22.06 1.65
N ILE A 63 14.38 -21.98 2.48
CA ILE A 63 15.35 -23.05 2.72
C ILE A 63 15.26 -23.42 4.19
N GLN A 64 14.94 -24.67 4.48
CA GLN A 64 14.91 -25.12 5.87
C GLN A 64 16.34 -25.31 6.38
N PRO A 65 16.70 -24.78 7.57
CA PRO A 65 18.03 -24.95 8.14
C PRO A 65 18.42 -26.44 8.21
N GLY A 66 19.60 -26.77 7.67
CA GLY A 66 20.12 -28.14 7.67
C GLY A 66 19.45 -29.11 6.67
N GLN A 67 18.58 -28.63 5.78
CA GLN A 67 17.97 -29.41 4.72
C GLN A 67 18.43 -28.92 3.35
N THR A 68 18.53 -29.82 2.38
CA THR A 68 18.78 -29.47 0.96
C THR A 68 17.51 -29.11 0.21
N ASN A 69 16.34 -29.43 0.78
CA ASN A 69 15.05 -29.16 0.19
C ASN A 69 14.67 -27.68 0.36
N VAL A 70 14.28 -27.08 -0.76
CA VAL A 70 13.78 -25.72 -0.87
C VAL A 70 12.34 -25.72 -1.34
N THR A 71 11.58 -24.75 -0.85
CA THR A 71 10.25 -24.43 -1.39
C THR A 71 10.36 -23.15 -2.21
N VAL A 72 10.11 -23.25 -3.50
CA VAL A 72 10.10 -22.13 -4.44
C VAL A 72 8.66 -21.71 -4.68
N ARG A 73 8.31 -20.51 -4.26
CA ARG A 73 7.02 -19.90 -4.57
C ARG A 73 7.16 -19.02 -5.80
N LEU A 74 6.32 -19.25 -6.78
CA LEU A 74 6.27 -18.46 -8.01
C LEU A 74 5.40 -17.21 -7.80
N ALA A 75 5.58 -16.20 -8.65
CA ALA A 75 4.85 -14.93 -8.60
C ALA A 75 3.35 -15.09 -8.93
N ASN A 76 2.97 -16.18 -9.61
CA ASN A 76 1.58 -16.53 -9.90
C ASN A 76 0.86 -17.26 -8.76
N GLY A 77 1.55 -17.54 -7.64
CA GLY A 77 1.00 -18.24 -6.47
C GLY A 77 1.30 -19.75 -6.42
N ASP A 78 1.85 -20.33 -7.49
CA ASP A 78 2.24 -21.74 -7.51
C ASP A 78 3.44 -22.00 -6.59
N SER A 79 3.59 -23.24 -6.14
CA SER A 79 4.70 -23.66 -5.29
C SER A 79 5.32 -24.94 -5.81
N LEU A 80 6.65 -24.97 -5.83
CA LEU A 80 7.46 -26.12 -6.24
C LEU A 80 8.40 -26.49 -5.10
N THR A 81 8.64 -27.79 -4.94
CA THR A 81 9.61 -28.31 -3.96
C THR A 81 10.73 -29.03 -4.70
N GLY A 82 11.97 -28.77 -4.31
CA GLY A 82 13.15 -29.38 -4.93
C GLY A 82 14.41 -29.02 -4.18
N THR A 83 15.58 -29.18 -4.81
CA THR A 83 16.87 -28.75 -4.27
C THR A 83 17.50 -27.71 -5.20
N LEU A 84 18.21 -26.73 -4.63
CA LEU A 84 18.98 -25.79 -5.44
C LEU A 84 20.21 -26.50 -5.99
N VAL A 85 20.40 -26.44 -7.30
CA VAL A 85 21.53 -27.14 -7.95
C VAL A 85 22.84 -26.39 -7.78
N ARG A 86 22.77 -25.08 -7.50
CA ARG A 86 23.94 -24.22 -7.36
C ARG A 86 24.38 -24.12 -5.89
N PRO A 87 25.69 -24.22 -5.59
CA PRO A 87 26.19 -24.12 -4.21
C PRO A 87 26.23 -22.67 -3.69
N ASP A 88 26.41 -21.69 -4.57
CA ASP A 88 26.56 -20.27 -4.23
C ASP A 88 25.59 -19.38 -5.00
N LEU A 89 25.22 -18.25 -4.41
CA LEU A 89 24.37 -17.24 -5.03
C LEU A 89 25.20 -15.98 -5.31
N PRO A 90 25.50 -15.67 -6.58
CA PRO A 90 26.24 -14.46 -6.94
C PRO A 90 25.32 -13.23 -6.81
N ILE A 91 25.75 -12.26 -6.02
CA ILE A 91 25.01 -11.02 -5.73
C ILE A 91 25.96 -9.83 -5.79
N ASP A 92 25.63 -8.84 -6.62
CA ASP A 92 26.26 -7.53 -6.61
C ASP A 92 25.65 -6.66 -5.52
N THR A 93 26.45 -6.32 -4.52
CA THR A 93 26.07 -5.45 -3.40
C THR A 93 26.69 -4.06 -3.57
N ILE A 94 26.31 -3.11 -2.70
CA ILE A 94 26.95 -1.79 -2.64
C ILE A 94 28.43 -1.86 -2.26
N MET A 95 28.86 -2.96 -1.63
CA MET A 95 30.26 -3.20 -1.25
C MET A 95 31.03 -3.97 -2.34
N GLY A 96 30.39 -4.27 -3.47
CA GLY A 96 30.93 -5.07 -4.57
C GLY A 96 30.28 -6.45 -4.71
N PRO A 97 30.80 -7.26 -5.65
CA PRO A 97 30.30 -8.61 -5.92
C PRO A 97 30.57 -9.55 -4.75
N LEU A 98 29.58 -10.38 -4.41
CA LEU A 98 29.62 -11.35 -3.34
C LEU A 98 29.08 -12.71 -3.81
N GLN A 99 29.71 -13.79 -3.37
CA GLN A 99 29.20 -15.15 -3.54
C GLN A 99 28.66 -15.63 -2.19
N VAL A 100 27.33 -15.78 -2.07
CA VAL A 100 26.69 -16.20 -0.81
C VAL A 100 26.44 -17.71 -0.85
N PRO A 101 27.06 -18.51 0.04
CA PRO A 101 26.81 -19.95 0.06
C PRO A 101 25.34 -20.25 0.38
N VAL A 102 24.69 -21.09 -0.42
CA VAL A 102 23.29 -21.47 -0.22
C VAL A 102 23.07 -22.16 1.12
N SER A 103 24.09 -22.84 1.65
CA SER A 103 24.06 -23.53 2.94
C SER A 103 23.83 -22.62 4.14
N ILE A 104 24.11 -21.32 4.02
CA ILE A 104 23.90 -20.33 5.09
C ILE A 104 22.66 -19.46 4.87
N ILE A 105 21.88 -19.72 3.81
CA ILE A 105 20.68 -18.96 3.46
C ILE A 105 19.45 -19.67 4.05
N THR A 106 18.55 -18.91 4.68
CA THR A 106 17.24 -19.40 5.14
C THR A 106 16.11 -18.95 4.22
N LYS A 107 16.25 -17.79 3.59
CA LYS A 107 15.24 -17.24 2.69
C LYS A 107 15.83 -16.33 1.64
N ILE A 108 15.34 -16.45 0.41
CA ILE A 108 15.58 -15.50 -0.67
C ILE A 108 14.24 -14.90 -1.05
N SER A 109 14.15 -13.57 -1.03
CA SER A 109 13.01 -12.84 -1.56
C SER A 109 13.46 -12.12 -2.83
N ILE A 110 12.77 -12.33 -3.94
CA ILE A 110 13.11 -11.72 -5.22
C ILE A 110 12.14 -10.58 -5.48
N SER A 111 12.70 -9.41 -5.77
CA SER A 111 11.95 -8.22 -6.15
C SER A 111 12.44 -7.77 -7.52
N ASN A 112 11.55 -7.48 -8.46
CA ASN A 112 11.95 -6.99 -9.76
C ASN A 112 12.20 -5.49 -9.66
N ARG A 113 13.45 -5.00 -9.64
CA ARG A 113 13.75 -3.56 -9.80
C ARG A 113 13.84 -3.11 -11.27
N GLY A 114 12.81 -3.43 -12.04
CA GLY A 114 12.09 -2.36 -12.75
C GLY A 114 11.20 -1.54 -11.82
N ASN A 115 10.94 -2.08 -10.63
CA ASN A 115 10.25 -1.44 -9.53
C ASN A 115 11.24 -1.00 -8.48
N LYS A 116 11.20 0.29 -8.13
CA LYS A 116 11.66 0.82 -6.83
C LYS A 116 11.49 -0.21 -5.68
N PRO A 117 12.31 -0.14 -4.60
CA PRO A 117 11.88 -0.77 -3.33
C PRO A 117 10.46 -0.28 -3.11
N LEU A 118 9.44 -1.16 -3.00
CA LEU A 118 8.00 -0.82 -2.98
C LEU A 118 7.83 0.64 -2.57
N SER A 119 7.84 1.54 -3.56
CA SER A 119 7.75 2.93 -3.18
C SER A 119 6.32 3.09 -2.76
N MET A 120 6.11 3.87 -1.70
CA MET A 120 4.99 4.82 -1.67
C MET A 120 4.55 5.08 -3.12
N GLY A 121 3.33 4.63 -3.51
CA GLY A 121 2.97 4.42 -4.91
C GLY A 121 3.35 5.62 -5.75
N ASP A 122 4.06 5.40 -6.87
CA ASP A 122 4.58 6.42 -7.80
C ASP A 122 5.46 7.56 -7.20
N GLY A 123 5.75 7.56 -5.89
CA GLY A 123 6.35 8.70 -5.18
C GLY A 123 5.28 9.64 -4.63
N PRO A 124 5.66 10.64 -3.82
CA PRO A 124 4.68 11.55 -3.25
C PRO A 124 3.91 12.29 -4.35
N ILE A 125 2.58 12.22 -4.30
CA ILE A 125 1.67 13.00 -5.12
C ILE A 125 1.55 14.37 -4.47
N ALA A 126 2.15 15.39 -5.08
CA ALA A 126 2.03 16.77 -4.60
C ALA A 126 0.62 17.30 -4.91
N PHE A 127 -0.17 17.60 -3.88
CA PHE A 127 -1.54 18.09 -4.03
C PHE A 127 -1.93 18.97 -2.85
N CYS A 128 -2.48 20.16 -3.14
CA CYS A 128 -2.88 21.17 -2.15
C CYS A 128 -1.78 21.55 -1.13
N GLY A 129 -0.50 21.53 -1.55
CA GLY A 129 0.63 21.83 -0.66
C GLY A 129 1.06 20.66 0.24
N PHE A 130 0.48 19.47 0.05
CA PHE A 130 0.83 18.27 0.81
C PHE A 130 1.44 17.19 -0.10
N ASN A 131 2.26 16.34 0.51
CA ASN A 131 2.80 15.15 -0.13
C ASN A 131 1.93 13.95 0.24
N TRP A 132 1.22 13.42 -0.76
CA TRP A 132 0.34 12.28 -0.58
C TRP A 132 1.01 10.99 -1.02
N VAL A 133 0.69 9.91 -0.35
CA VAL A 133 1.14 8.57 -0.66
C VAL A 133 -0.06 7.76 -1.13
N GLY A 134 -0.05 7.38 -2.41
CA GLY A 134 -1.03 6.47 -2.98
C GLY A 134 -0.62 5.01 -2.79
N TRP A 135 -1.58 4.14 -2.47
CA TRP A 135 -1.39 2.70 -2.38
C TRP A 135 -2.50 1.94 -3.11
N ARG A 136 -2.17 0.71 -3.54
CA ARG A 136 -3.05 -0.33 -4.11
C ARG A 136 -3.60 -0.07 -5.52
N THR A 137 -4.02 1.17 -5.80
CA THR A 137 -4.45 1.62 -7.13
C THR A 137 -3.58 2.78 -7.60
N GLY A 138 -3.56 3.03 -8.91
CA GLY A 138 -2.89 4.21 -9.47
C GLY A 138 -3.63 5.50 -9.13
N PHE A 139 -2.90 6.61 -9.06
CA PHE A 139 -3.49 7.93 -8.84
C PHE A 139 -2.93 8.94 -9.84
N GLU A 140 -3.68 9.99 -10.10
CA GLU A 140 -3.25 11.10 -10.96
C GLU A 140 -3.86 12.42 -10.46
N VAL A 141 -3.12 13.52 -10.61
CA VAL A 141 -3.69 14.85 -10.43
C VAL A 141 -4.35 15.29 -11.74
N ARG A 142 -5.65 15.59 -11.71
CA ARG A 142 -6.41 16.11 -12.85
C ARG A 142 -7.07 17.43 -12.47
N GLY A 143 -6.45 18.53 -12.87
CA GLY A 143 -6.90 19.86 -12.47
C GLY A 143 -6.75 20.05 -10.96
N ASP A 144 -7.88 20.30 -10.29
CA ASP A 144 -8.01 20.52 -8.85
C ASP A 144 -8.27 19.23 -8.05
N LYS A 145 -8.13 18.06 -8.66
CA LYS A 145 -8.44 16.76 -8.06
C LYS A 145 -7.26 15.81 -8.05
N VAL A 146 -7.19 14.97 -7.02
CA VAL A 146 -6.49 13.67 -7.10
C VAL A 146 -7.52 12.61 -7.40
N VAL A 147 -7.34 11.89 -8.51
CA VAL A 147 -8.28 10.87 -8.99
C VAL A 147 -7.65 9.48 -8.87
N THR A 148 -8.46 8.48 -8.54
CA THR A 148 -8.07 7.06 -8.67
C THR A 148 -8.06 6.66 -10.14
N LEU A 149 -7.13 5.78 -10.51
CA LEU A 149 -7.05 5.17 -11.84
C LEU A 149 -7.48 3.70 -11.77
N PRO A 150 -8.12 3.16 -12.83
CA PRO A 150 -8.56 1.77 -12.92
C PRO A 150 -7.39 0.82 -13.22
N ARG A 151 -6.30 0.94 -12.48
CA ARG A 151 -5.10 0.11 -12.59
C ARG A 151 -4.53 -0.14 -11.20
N ALA A 152 -4.14 -1.38 -10.93
CA ALA A 152 -3.51 -1.73 -9.66
C ALA A 152 -2.12 -1.10 -9.63
N ALA A 153 -1.64 -0.75 -8.43
CA ALA A 153 -0.25 -0.40 -8.24
C ALA A 153 0.64 -1.61 -8.58
N ASP A 154 1.81 -1.35 -9.16
CA ASP A 154 2.71 -2.41 -9.59
C ASP A 154 3.08 -3.33 -8.42
N GLY A 155 2.96 -4.64 -8.66
CA GLY A 155 3.22 -5.67 -7.64
C GLY A 155 2.11 -5.83 -6.59
N PHE A 156 1.00 -5.10 -6.70
CA PHE A 156 -0.16 -5.30 -5.81
C PHE A 156 -1.18 -6.26 -6.44
N ASN A 157 -1.29 -7.47 -5.89
CA ASN A 157 -2.23 -8.51 -6.34
C ASN A 157 -3.17 -9.02 -5.22
N TYR A 158 -3.29 -8.28 -4.11
CA TYR A 158 -4.04 -8.72 -2.93
C TYR A 158 -5.53 -8.35 -3.00
N GLY A 159 -6.39 -9.25 -2.52
CA GLY A 159 -7.83 -9.01 -2.43
C GLY A 159 -8.70 -10.25 -2.17
N HIS A 160 -9.88 -10.08 -1.55
CA HIS A 160 -10.92 -11.09 -1.36
C HIS A 160 -11.42 -11.65 -2.70
N GLY A 161 -11.12 -12.92 -2.99
CA GLY A 161 -11.40 -13.49 -4.30
C GLY A 161 -10.75 -12.70 -5.44
N GLY A 162 -9.74 -11.87 -5.13
CA GLY A 162 -9.08 -10.89 -6.00
C GLY A 162 -9.66 -9.45 -6.01
N ASN A 163 -10.71 -9.16 -5.22
CA ASN A 163 -11.22 -7.80 -4.96
C ASN A 163 -10.56 -7.11 -3.76
N GLY A 164 -10.39 -5.79 -3.76
CA GLY A 164 -9.71 -5.06 -2.66
C GLY A 164 -8.52 -4.24 -3.13
N ARG A 165 -8.47 -3.89 -4.41
CA ARG A 165 -7.41 -3.06 -4.97
C ARG A 165 -7.70 -1.57 -4.89
N GLY A 166 -8.73 -1.20 -4.15
CA GLY A 166 -9.27 0.14 -3.99
C GLY A 166 -8.22 1.06 -3.41
N GLY A 167 -8.26 2.30 -3.89
CA GLY A 167 -7.22 3.26 -3.60
C GLY A 167 -7.13 3.54 -2.10
N MET A 168 -5.90 3.71 -1.61
CA MET A 168 -5.66 4.40 -0.35
C MET A 168 -4.75 5.58 -0.61
N LEU A 169 -5.07 6.72 -0.05
CA LEU A 169 -4.34 7.96 -0.24
C LEU A 169 -4.11 8.60 1.12
N TYR A 170 -2.85 8.72 1.54
CA TYR A 170 -2.48 9.20 2.87
C TYR A 170 -1.55 10.39 2.83
N THR A 171 -1.61 11.25 3.84
CA THR A 171 -0.65 12.34 4.04
C THR A 171 -0.32 12.47 5.52
N ASN A 172 0.90 12.90 5.86
CA ASN A 172 1.33 13.17 7.23
C ASN A 172 1.14 12.00 8.23
N ILE A 173 1.30 10.75 7.77
CA ILE A 173 1.22 9.57 8.66
C ILE A 173 2.21 9.73 9.81
N GLY A 174 1.73 9.57 11.05
CA GLY A 174 2.55 9.63 12.26
C GLY A 174 3.12 11.01 12.58
N ASN A 175 2.65 12.08 11.92
CA ASN A 175 3.14 13.43 12.19
C ASN A 175 2.68 13.89 13.59
N PRO A 176 3.59 14.10 14.55
CA PRO A 176 3.24 14.49 15.92
C PRO A 176 2.73 15.92 16.03
N ASP A 177 2.90 16.77 15.02
CA ASP A 177 2.40 18.14 15.02
C ASP A 177 0.91 18.22 14.66
N TRP A 178 0.34 17.14 14.13
CA TRP A 178 -1.08 17.05 13.74
C TRP A 178 -1.89 16.45 14.88
N LYS A 179 -2.11 17.25 15.94
CA LYS A 179 -2.87 16.88 17.15
C LYS A 179 -4.26 17.53 17.18
N ASP A 180 -4.26 18.85 17.07
CA ASP A 180 -5.47 19.67 17.09
C ASP A 180 -5.56 20.36 15.74
N TYR A 181 -6.54 19.97 14.94
CA TYR A 181 -6.71 20.54 13.60
C TYR A 181 -8.14 20.47 13.10
N ARG A 182 -8.37 21.30 12.09
CA ARG A 182 -9.53 21.25 11.21
C ARG A 182 -9.06 20.89 9.81
N ALA A 183 -9.40 19.68 9.38
CA ALA A 183 -9.19 19.20 8.02
C ALA A 183 -10.48 19.39 7.21
N GLU A 184 -10.34 19.90 5.98
CA GLU A 184 -11.46 20.12 5.08
C GLU A 184 -11.10 19.66 3.67
N PHE A 185 -12.03 18.97 3.01
CA PHE A 185 -11.88 18.49 1.64
C PHE A 185 -13.22 18.06 1.05
N THR A 186 -13.28 17.96 -0.27
CA THR A 186 -14.36 17.25 -0.97
C THR A 186 -13.93 15.83 -1.28
N PHE A 187 -14.77 14.84 -0.99
CA PHE A 187 -14.50 13.43 -1.26
C PHE A 187 -15.65 12.80 -2.05
N CYS A 188 -15.31 12.10 -3.12
CA CYS A 188 -16.27 11.41 -3.98
C CYS A 188 -15.97 9.91 -4.07
N ILE A 189 -17.01 9.10 -3.91
CA ILE A 189 -16.97 7.63 -4.05
C ILE A 189 -17.80 7.24 -5.27
N GLN A 190 -17.11 6.75 -6.29
CA GLN A 190 -17.68 6.27 -7.54
C GLN A 190 -17.73 4.73 -7.53
N PRO A 191 -18.63 4.14 -8.34
CA PRO A 191 -18.62 2.70 -8.56
C PRO A 191 -17.26 2.18 -9.05
N ALA A 192 -17.08 0.87 -8.99
CA ALA A 192 -15.91 0.25 -9.59
C ALA A 192 -15.92 0.43 -11.13
N ASP A 193 -14.75 0.72 -11.70
CA ASP A 193 -14.59 0.72 -13.15
C ASP A 193 -14.71 -0.71 -13.68
N PRO A 194 -15.55 -1.00 -14.70
CA PRO A 194 -15.71 -2.34 -15.24
C PRO A 194 -14.41 -3.01 -15.68
N ALA A 195 -13.44 -2.26 -16.21
CA ALA A 195 -12.13 -2.78 -16.60
C ALA A 195 -11.25 -3.14 -15.40
N PHE A 196 -11.52 -2.55 -14.23
CA PHE A 196 -10.82 -2.81 -12.98
C PHE A 196 -11.56 -3.77 -12.05
N ASN A 197 -12.84 -4.03 -12.30
CA ASN A 197 -13.75 -4.83 -11.49
C ASN A 197 -13.81 -6.30 -11.93
N ARG A 198 -12.66 -6.97 -11.96
CA ARG A 198 -12.55 -8.36 -12.46
C ARG A 198 -13.45 -9.36 -11.72
N TYR A 199 -13.84 -9.08 -10.48
CA TYR A 199 -14.62 -10.00 -9.66
C TYR A 199 -16.01 -9.44 -9.28
N GLY A 200 -16.50 -8.48 -10.07
CA GLY A 200 -17.94 -8.22 -10.19
C GLY A 200 -18.61 -7.60 -8.97
N ILE A 201 -17.99 -6.60 -8.34
CA ILE A 201 -18.68 -5.71 -7.40
C ILE A 201 -19.88 -5.07 -8.10
N GLY A 202 -21.00 -4.93 -7.40
CA GLY A 202 -22.22 -4.42 -8.00
C GLY A 202 -22.01 -3.03 -8.60
N PRO A 203 -22.64 -2.70 -9.74
CA PRO A 203 -22.44 -1.41 -10.42
C PRO A 203 -22.92 -0.21 -9.58
N SER A 204 -23.67 -0.48 -8.51
CA SER A 204 -24.10 0.52 -7.56
C SER A 204 -23.24 0.60 -6.30
N ASP A 205 -22.52 -0.47 -5.97
CA ASP A 205 -21.80 -0.66 -4.70
C ASP A 205 -20.73 0.41 -4.54
N ARG A 206 -20.83 1.15 -3.44
CA ARG A 206 -19.96 2.29 -3.11
C ARG A 206 -19.70 2.33 -1.61
N ALA A 207 -18.45 2.31 -1.21
CA ALA A 207 -18.09 2.56 0.18
C ALA A 207 -16.67 3.12 0.27
N GLY A 208 -16.38 3.76 1.39
CA GLY A 208 -15.06 4.32 1.65
C GLY A 208 -14.80 4.56 3.11
N TYR A 209 -13.54 4.83 3.43
CA TYR A 209 -13.12 5.31 4.74
C TYR A 209 -12.44 6.66 4.61
N ILE A 210 -12.78 7.55 5.54
CA ILE A 210 -11.95 8.69 5.88
C ILE A 210 -11.24 8.33 7.19
N ARG A 211 -9.92 8.40 7.18
CA ARG A 211 -9.05 8.13 8.33
C ARG A 211 -8.44 9.42 8.83
N PHE A 212 -8.32 9.56 10.15
CA PHE A 212 -7.70 10.73 10.78
C PHE A 212 -7.00 10.32 12.07
N HIS A 213 -6.06 11.14 12.53
CA HIS A 213 -4.97 10.72 13.42
C HIS A 213 -4.37 9.39 12.95
N VAL A 214 -4.00 9.32 11.68
CA VAL A 214 -3.30 8.15 11.13
C VAL A 214 -1.89 8.14 11.69
N THR A 215 -1.69 7.43 12.79
CA THR A 215 -0.42 7.36 13.51
C THR A 215 0.55 6.40 12.82
N ASP A 216 0.04 5.29 12.32
CA ASP A 216 0.76 4.40 11.43
C ASP A 216 -0.18 3.75 10.40
N ALA A 217 0.39 3.42 9.24
CA ALA A 217 -0.33 2.74 8.17
C ALA A 217 0.63 1.81 7.41
N ARG A 218 0.11 0.71 6.86
CA ARG A 218 0.82 -0.22 5.98
C ARG A 218 -0.02 -0.46 4.73
N GLN A 219 0.65 -0.56 3.57
CA GLN A 219 -0.02 -0.88 2.31
C GLN A 219 -0.76 -2.22 2.39
N SER A 220 -0.11 -3.23 2.98
CA SER A 220 -0.71 -4.54 3.22
C SER A 220 -1.48 -4.56 4.53
N TRP A 221 -2.77 -4.86 4.43
CA TRP A 221 -3.66 -5.20 5.54
C TRP A 221 -3.23 -6.42 6.34
N ASN A 222 -2.36 -7.29 5.82
CA ASN A 222 -1.87 -8.46 6.54
C ASN A 222 -0.73 -8.08 7.51
N GLN A 223 -0.17 -6.88 7.35
CA GLN A 223 0.82 -6.34 8.26
C GLN A 223 0.13 -5.59 9.39
N LYS A 224 0.67 -5.78 10.60
CA LYS A 224 0.31 -4.96 11.74
C LYS A 224 0.69 -3.50 11.45
N GLY A 225 -0.29 -2.60 11.54
CA GLY A 225 -0.03 -1.17 11.55
C GLY A 225 -0.98 -0.35 10.70
N LEU A 226 -2.28 -0.42 10.97
CA LEU A 226 -3.21 0.66 10.67
C LEU A 226 -3.81 1.17 11.99
N SER A 227 -3.26 2.26 12.51
CA SER A 227 -3.73 2.92 13.73
C SER A 227 -4.32 4.27 13.40
N SER A 228 -5.63 4.40 13.57
CA SER A 228 -6.37 5.62 13.22
C SER A 228 -7.77 5.64 13.82
N TYR A 229 -8.37 6.83 13.84
CA TYR A 229 -9.83 6.94 13.77
C TYR A 229 -10.31 6.74 12.33
N SER A 230 -11.52 6.24 12.19
CA SER A 230 -12.09 5.81 10.92
C SER A 230 -13.56 6.17 10.84
N LEU A 231 -13.90 7.03 9.88
CA LEU A 231 -15.26 7.25 9.44
C LEU A 231 -15.53 6.38 8.21
N PHE A 232 -16.32 5.34 8.39
CA PHE A 232 -16.90 4.55 7.31
C PHE A 232 -18.10 5.27 6.70
N ILE A 233 -18.17 5.30 5.37
CA ILE A 233 -19.32 5.77 4.61
C ILE A 233 -19.78 4.65 3.67
N GLY A 234 -21.02 4.21 3.81
CA GLY A 234 -21.65 3.19 2.98
C GLY A 234 -22.69 3.77 2.03
N GLN A 235 -22.87 3.12 0.88
CA GLN A 235 -23.82 3.54 -0.16
C GLN A 235 -25.26 3.74 0.32
N LYS A 236 -25.73 2.92 1.27
CA LYS A 236 -27.15 2.86 1.66
C LYS A 236 -27.52 3.87 2.76
N GLY A 237 -26.72 4.90 2.94
CA GLY A 237 -26.96 5.89 3.98
C GLY A 237 -26.22 5.61 5.29
N SER A 238 -25.66 4.40 5.45
CA SER A 238 -25.03 3.98 6.69
C SER A 238 -23.63 4.59 6.84
N TRP A 239 -23.32 5.00 8.06
CA TRP A 239 -22.00 5.47 8.43
C TRP A 239 -21.63 5.00 9.83
N GLY A 240 -20.33 4.95 10.10
CA GLY A 240 -19.80 4.55 11.40
C GLY A 240 -18.49 5.25 11.70
N LEU A 241 -18.37 5.81 12.88
CA LEU A 241 -17.14 6.37 13.43
C LEU A 241 -16.60 5.40 14.49
N GLY A 242 -15.36 4.98 14.32
CA GLY A 242 -14.67 4.16 15.30
C GLY A 242 -13.18 4.41 15.31
N ARG A 243 -12.49 3.65 16.16
CA ARG A 243 -11.04 3.69 16.30
C ARG A 243 -10.46 2.29 16.37
N GLY A 244 -9.17 2.19 16.09
CA GLY A 244 -8.40 0.99 16.30
C GLY A 244 -6.92 1.26 16.15
N VAL A 245 -6.12 0.54 16.91
CA VAL A 245 -4.66 0.58 16.89
C VAL A 245 -4.15 -0.74 16.33
N ASN A 246 -3.03 -0.73 15.60
CA ASN A 246 -2.38 -1.93 15.07
C ASN A 246 -3.31 -2.81 14.22
N GLY A 247 -4.25 -2.18 13.52
CA GLY A 247 -5.25 -2.86 12.72
C GLY A 247 -4.61 -3.72 11.63
N ARG A 248 -5.15 -4.92 11.45
CA ARG A 248 -4.68 -5.92 10.49
C ARG A 248 -5.73 -6.99 10.20
N THR A 249 -5.43 -7.79 9.19
CA THR A 249 -6.06 -9.07 8.90
C THR A 249 -5.05 -10.17 9.25
N PRO A 250 -5.37 -11.11 10.16
CA PRO A 250 -4.38 -12.06 10.67
C PRO A 250 -3.97 -13.11 9.64
N ASN A 251 -4.79 -13.34 8.61
CA ASN A 251 -4.48 -14.31 7.57
C ASN A 251 -3.52 -13.72 6.56
N ALA A 252 -2.52 -14.50 6.13
CA ALA A 252 -1.49 -14.06 5.19
C ALA A 252 -1.99 -13.91 3.74
N VAL A 253 -3.21 -14.37 3.45
CA VAL A 253 -3.82 -14.33 2.12
C VAL A 253 -5.25 -13.80 2.24
N GLY A 254 -5.54 -12.76 1.46
CA GLY A 254 -6.87 -12.17 1.38
C GLY A 254 -7.22 -11.28 2.58
N TYR A 255 -8.47 -10.81 2.59
CA TYR A 255 -9.07 -10.07 3.68
C TYR A 255 -9.90 -11.03 4.53
N THR A 256 -9.68 -11.03 5.84
CA THR A 256 -10.50 -11.73 6.82
C THR A 256 -10.94 -10.77 7.92
N ASP A 257 -11.56 -11.30 8.98
CA ASP A 257 -11.99 -10.51 10.13
C ASP A 257 -10.90 -9.53 10.56
N TRP A 258 -11.23 -8.25 10.44
CA TRP A 258 -10.35 -7.16 10.81
C TRP A 258 -10.20 -7.12 12.32
N VAL A 259 -8.96 -7.34 12.77
CA VAL A 259 -8.58 -7.24 14.17
C VAL A 259 -7.78 -5.97 14.38
N ALA A 260 -8.06 -5.27 15.47
CA ALA A 260 -7.30 -4.12 15.92
C ALA A 260 -7.30 -4.11 17.45
N ASP A 261 -6.20 -3.65 18.02
CA ASP A 261 -6.08 -3.40 19.45
C ASP A 261 -6.89 -2.13 19.77
N GLY A 262 -7.58 -2.09 20.90
CA GLY A 262 -8.43 -0.94 21.26
C GLY A 262 -9.55 -0.63 20.27
N LYS A 263 -10.00 -1.62 19.48
CA LYS A 263 -11.10 -1.45 18.52
C LYS A 263 -12.37 -1.03 19.25
N GLU A 264 -12.94 0.10 18.88
CA GLU A 264 -14.14 0.64 19.50
C GLU A 264 -15.00 1.42 18.49
N SER A 265 -16.32 1.29 18.63
CA SER A 265 -17.30 2.08 17.88
C SER A 265 -17.70 3.27 18.73
N LEU A 266 -17.53 4.48 18.19
CA LEU A 266 -17.79 5.74 18.91
C LEU A 266 -19.15 6.34 18.54
N ALA A 267 -19.52 6.25 17.26
CA ALA A 267 -20.82 6.68 16.77
C ALA A 267 -21.19 5.92 15.49
N SER A 268 -22.47 5.87 15.16
CA SER A 268 -22.95 5.31 13.90
C SER A 268 -24.34 5.86 13.61
N GLY A 269 -24.73 5.85 12.35
CA GLY A 269 -26.06 6.28 11.96
C GLY A 269 -26.38 5.94 10.52
N GLU A 270 -27.53 6.46 10.09
CA GLU A 270 -28.07 6.31 8.75
C GLU A 270 -28.49 7.68 8.19
N GLY A 271 -28.92 7.72 6.93
CA GLY A 271 -29.54 8.89 6.31
C GLY A 271 -28.61 9.79 5.48
N PHE A 272 -27.29 9.55 5.50
CA PHE A 272 -26.34 10.28 4.65
C PHE A 272 -25.90 9.42 3.46
N VAL A 273 -26.35 9.78 2.25
CA VAL A 273 -25.98 9.08 1.01
C VAL A 273 -24.94 9.91 0.24
N PRO A 274 -23.73 9.37 -0.01
CA PRO A 274 -22.69 10.11 -0.73
C PRO A 274 -23.07 10.37 -2.20
N ASP A 275 -22.77 11.56 -2.71
CA ASP A 275 -22.99 11.93 -4.11
C ASP A 275 -21.85 11.37 -4.99
N PRO A 276 -22.13 10.43 -5.91
CA PRO A 276 -21.10 9.75 -6.69
C PRO A 276 -20.59 10.58 -7.89
N VAL A 277 -21.12 11.78 -8.09
CA VAL A 277 -20.74 12.68 -9.19
C VAL A 277 -20.05 13.92 -8.63
N LYS A 278 -20.70 14.59 -7.68
CA LYS A 278 -20.21 15.84 -7.08
C LYS A 278 -19.32 15.61 -5.87
N GLY A 279 -19.38 14.44 -5.24
CA GLY A 279 -18.82 14.23 -3.91
C GLY A 279 -19.54 15.05 -2.86
N ASN A 280 -19.03 14.99 -1.63
CA ASN A 280 -19.54 15.74 -0.49
C ASN A 280 -18.38 16.45 0.19
N ARG A 281 -18.65 17.61 0.78
CA ARG A 281 -17.66 18.38 1.54
C ARG A 281 -17.61 17.86 2.96
N TYR A 282 -16.44 17.40 3.38
CA TYR A 282 -16.19 16.91 4.73
C TYR A 282 -15.36 17.93 5.51
N ILE A 283 -15.70 18.10 6.79
CA ILE A 283 -14.89 18.82 7.76
C ILE A 283 -14.68 17.89 8.95
N ILE A 284 -13.42 17.66 9.33
CA ILE A 284 -13.04 16.92 10.52
C ILE A 284 -12.33 17.89 11.46
N GLU A 285 -12.90 18.12 12.63
CA GLU A 285 -12.32 18.92 13.69
C GLU A 285 -11.91 18.01 14.84
N ILE A 286 -10.65 18.13 15.26
CA ILE A 286 -10.10 17.43 16.41
C ILE A 286 -9.51 18.48 17.32
N LYS A 287 -9.97 18.50 18.57
CA LYS A 287 -9.49 19.44 19.60
C LYS A 287 -9.42 18.73 20.93
N GLY A 288 -8.20 18.45 21.39
CA GLY A 288 -7.95 17.53 22.48
C GLY A 288 -8.58 16.17 22.16
N GLN A 289 -9.47 15.72 23.02
CA GLN A 289 -10.13 14.41 22.91
C GLN A 289 -11.48 14.46 22.19
N ARG A 290 -11.91 15.66 21.74
CA ARG A 290 -13.19 15.85 21.06
C ARG A 290 -13.02 15.82 19.56
N ILE A 291 -13.88 15.06 18.89
CA ILE A 291 -13.92 14.88 17.45
C ILE A 291 -15.29 15.33 16.94
N ARG A 292 -15.30 16.25 15.98
CA ARG A 292 -16.51 16.67 15.26
C ARG A 292 -16.35 16.46 13.77
N ILE A 293 -17.41 15.95 13.16
CA ILE A 293 -17.43 15.66 11.72
C ILE A 293 -18.67 16.33 11.13
N TYR A 294 -18.47 17.12 10.09
CA TYR A 294 -19.53 17.74 9.32
C TYR A 294 -19.50 17.24 7.89
N VAL A 295 -20.68 17.10 7.28
CA VAL A 295 -20.82 16.77 5.86
C VAL A 295 -21.81 17.73 5.23
N ASP A 296 -21.38 18.41 4.15
CA ASP A 296 -22.15 19.44 3.44
C ASP A 296 -22.73 20.55 4.35
N GLY A 297 -22.07 20.80 5.48
CA GLY A 297 -22.44 21.80 6.48
C GLY A 297 -23.21 21.25 7.68
N ASP A 298 -23.77 20.04 7.58
CA ASP A 298 -24.52 19.40 8.66
C ASP A 298 -23.60 18.61 9.58
N LEU A 299 -23.87 18.66 10.90
CA LEU A 299 -23.13 17.87 11.88
C LEU A 299 -23.50 16.38 11.75
N LEU A 300 -22.52 15.56 11.40
CA LEU A 300 -22.67 14.11 11.30
C LEU A 300 -22.36 13.42 12.64
N ALA A 301 -21.28 13.83 13.31
CA ALA A 301 -20.86 13.25 14.59
C ALA A 301 -20.18 14.30 15.48
N ASP A 302 -20.41 14.21 16.79
CA ASP A 302 -19.72 14.97 17.84
C ASP A 302 -19.47 14.01 19.02
N VAL A 303 -18.23 13.57 19.17
CA VAL A 303 -17.85 12.55 20.16
C VAL A 303 -16.65 13.02 20.98
N GLU A 304 -16.56 12.54 22.21
CA GLU A 304 -15.38 12.68 23.07
C GLU A 304 -14.81 11.28 23.31
N ASP A 305 -13.53 11.08 23.01
CA ASP A 305 -12.81 9.83 23.26
C ASP A 305 -11.79 10.02 24.39
N PRO A 306 -12.14 9.71 25.66
CA PRO A 306 -11.24 9.86 26.80
C PRO A 306 -10.02 8.93 26.75
N GLU A 307 -10.01 7.98 25.80
CA GLU A 307 -8.98 6.98 25.65
C GLU A 307 -8.12 7.26 24.40
N MET A 308 -8.22 8.43 23.78
CA MET A 308 -7.45 8.81 22.57
C MET A 308 -5.93 8.62 22.75
N HIS A 309 -5.44 8.91 23.94
CA HIS A 309 -4.02 8.79 24.30
C HIS A 309 -3.65 7.42 24.87
N ARG A 310 -4.59 6.47 24.92
CA ARG A 310 -4.28 5.11 25.39
C ARG A 310 -3.31 4.44 24.44
N GLU A 311 -2.24 3.92 25.02
CA GLU A 311 -1.16 3.28 24.29
C GLU A 311 -1.40 1.77 24.14
N TYR A 312 -1.13 1.26 22.95
CA TYR A 312 -1.06 -0.15 22.62
C TYR A 312 0.23 -0.43 21.86
N ASP A 313 1.17 -1.15 22.48
CA ASP A 313 2.48 -1.45 21.92
C ASP A 313 3.24 -0.21 21.41
N GLY A 314 3.27 0.88 22.20
CA GLY A 314 3.97 2.11 21.83
C GLY A 314 3.21 3.02 20.85
N VAL A 315 1.97 2.67 20.47
CA VAL A 315 1.16 3.44 19.53
C VAL A 315 -0.10 3.95 20.23
N HIS A 316 -0.44 5.23 20.01
CA HIS A 316 -1.67 5.86 20.48
C HIS A 316 -2.22 6.81 19.42
N LEU A 317 -3.50 7.16 19.48
CA LEU A 317 -4.19 7.93 18.43
C LEU A 317 -4.24 9.43 18.72
N GLY A 318 -3.26 9.94 19.47
CA GLY A 318 -3.25 11.35 19.92
C GLY A 318 -2.72 12.33 18.88
N TYR A 319 -2.26 11.83 17.74
CA TYR A 319 -1.77 12.62 16.62
C TYR A 319 -1.75 11.77 15.36
N GLY A 320 -1.67 12.45 14.22
CA GLY A 320 -1.34 11.85 12.94
C GLY A 320 -2.13 12.44 11.80
N GLY A 321 -1.79 11.95 10.61
CA GLY A 321 -2.27 12.49 9.36
C GLY A 321 -3.70 12.13 9.00
N ILE A 322 -4.01 12.34 7.72
CA ILE A 322 -5.30 12.02 7.09
C ILE A 322 -5.09 10.90 6.08
N GLY A 323 -6.08 10.02 5.97
CA GLY A 323 -6.17 8.98 4.96
C GLY A 323 -7.53 8.95 4.29
N ILE A 324 -7.56 8.62 3.01
CA ILE A 324 -8.78 8.44 2.22
C ILE A 324 -8.70 7.08 1.54
N GLU A 325 -9.73 6.26 1.73
CA GLU A 325 -9.80 4.91 1.17
C GLU A 325 -11.09 4.74 0.37
N TRP A 326 -10.95 4.22 -0.84
CA TRP A 326 -12.06 3.72 -1.63
C TRP A 326 -12.10 2.20 -1.44
N LEU A 327 -13.24 1.68 -0.98
CA LEU A 327 -13.34 0.26 -0.69
C LEU A 327 -13.43 -0.58 -1.96
N TRP A 328 -12.95 -1.82 -1.84
CA TRP A 328 -12.98 -2.81 -2.91
C TRP A 328 -12.29 -2.35 -4.19
N GLU A 329 -13.03 -2.06 -5.26
CA GLU A 329 -12.51 -1.54 -6.53
C GLU A 329 -13.17 -0.20 -6.85
N ASN A 330 -13.83 0.42 -5.86
CA ASN A 330 -14.45 1.72 -6.03
C ASN A 330 -13.43 2.76 -6.45
N MET A 331 -13.84 3.60 -7.40
CA MET A 331 -13.06 4.72 -7.91
C MET A 331 -13.52 6.00 -7.22
N GLY A 332 -12.83 7.10 -7.50
CA GLY A 332 -13.29 8.42 -7.13
C GLY A 332 -12.16 9.41 -7.07
N TRP A 333 -12.35 10.44 -6.26
CA TRP A 333 -11.43 11.57 -6.22
C TRP A 333 -11.57 12.36 -4.92
N ILE A 334 -10.54 13.15 -4.63
CA ILE A 334 -10.57 14.20 -3.62
C ILE A 334 -10.22 15.55 -4.25
N SER A 335 -10.79 16.64 -3.72
CA SER A 335 -10.43 18.02 -4.05
C SER A 335 -10.40 18.92 -2.82
N ASP A 336 -9.92 20.15 -2.99
CA ASP A 336 -10.06 21.25 -2.02
C ASP A 336 -9.49 20.92 -0.63
N PHE A 337 -8.43 20.10 -0.57
CA PHE A 337 -7.88 19.67 0.70
C PHE A 337 -7.14 20.81 1.41
N SER A 338 -7.44 21.00 2.69
CA SER A 338 -6.74 21.93 3.56
C SER A 338 -6.73 21.43 5.00
N VAL A 339 -5.71 21.83 5.77
CA VAL A 339 -5.62 21.55 7.20
C VAL A 339 -5.13 22.81 7.91
N ASN A 340 -5.83 23.22 8.96
CA ASN A 340 -5.50 24.37 9.80
C ASN A 340 -5.49 23.95 11.28
N GLY A 341 -4.57 24.48 12.08
CA GLY A 341 -4.62 24.30 13.55
C GLY A 341 -5.79 25.04 14.19
N ILE A 342 -6.33 24.53 15.30
CA ILE A 342 -7.53 25.08 15.98
C ILE A 342 -7.44 25.12 17.51
#